data_AF-A0A539DCY5-F1
#
_entry.id   AF-A0A539DCY5-F1
#
_cell.length_a   1.000
_cell.length_b   1.000
_cell.length_c   1.000
_cell.angle_alpha   90.00
_cell.angle_beta   90.00
_cell.angle_gamma   90.00
#
_symmetry.space_group_name_H-M   'P 1'
#
loop_
_entity.id
_entity.type
_entity.pdbx_description
1 polymer ?
#
loop_
_entity_poly.entity_id
_entity_poly.type
_entity_poly.pdbx_seq_one_letter_code
_entity_poly.pdbx_strand_id
1 'polypeptide(L)'
;MNVVLALLITQAVLNVPAYSPPGALPPAADAARLSLVVATTVSETDPHPLCEQANCTSLFLGQYRDARTLAGPAVDPEFSARVEMGSPWNMPYTLALIVEDRPGQERLVRAMTGFNGRTGQACFDRRETAALNWTPEGPGLSHANGTLCVTE
;
A
#
# COMPACT_ATOMS: atom_id res chain seq x y z
N MET A 1 9.08 3.60 -66.86
CA MET A 1 8.09 2.85 -66.07
C MET A 1 8.86 2.03 -65.07
N ASN A 2 9.02 2.52 -63.84
CA ASN A 2 9.68 1.78 -62.76
C ASN A 2 8.94 2.05 -61.45
N VAL A 3 8.86 0.98 -60.68
CA VAL A 3 7.91 0.68 -59.62
C VAL A 3 8.26 1.41 -58.32
N VAL A 4 7.21 1.84 -57.62
CA VAL A 4 7.17 2.42 -56.28
C VAL A 4 7.72 1.43 -55.24
N LEU A 5 8.54 1.90 -54.28
CA LEU A 5 8.50 1.31 -52.93
C LEU A 5 8.95 2.31 -51.87
N ALA A 6 7.96 2.97 -51.28
CA ALA A 6 8.10 3.71 -50.03
C ALA A 6 8.23 2.71 -48.88
N LEU A 7 9.37 2.72 -48.17
CA LEU A 7 9.50 2.02 -46.90
C LEU A 7 8.83 2.84 -45.79
N LEU A 8 7.60 2.45 -45.45
CA LEU A 8 6.94 2.82 -44.20
C LEU A 8 7.61 2.02 -43.07
N ILE A 9 8.36 2.71 -42.21
CA ILE A 9 8.80 2.15 -40.93
C ILE A 9 7.58 2.11 -40.03
N THR A 10 6.95 0.95 -39.91
CA THR A 10 5.94 0.67 -38.90
C THR A 10 6.59 0.74 -37.53
N GLN A 11 6.25 1.79 -36.77
CA GLN A 11 6.52 1.83 -35.35
C GLN A 11 5.71 0.69 -34.69
N ALA A 12 6.39 -0.40 -34.36
CA ALA A 12 5.86 -1.39 -33.45
C ALA A 12 5.80 -0.73 -32.06
N VAL A 13 4.70 -0.03 -31.80
CA VAL A 13 4.29 0.28 -30.44
C VAL A 13 4.04 -1.09 -29.81
N LEU A 14 5.02 -1.58 -29.06
CA LEU A 14 4.89 -2.76 -28.22
C LEU A 14 3.77 -2.46 -27.23
N ASN A 15 2.56 -2.84 -27.63
CA ASN A 15 1.35 -2.71 -26.85
C ASN A 15 1.45 -3.79 -25.77
N VAL A 16 2.17 -3.49 -24.68
CA VAL A 16 2.17 -4.33 -23.49
C VAL A 16 0.73 -4.30 -22.97
N PRO A 17 0.00 -5.43 -22.94
CA PRO A 17 -1.33 -5.42 -22.37
C PRO A 17 -1.18 -5.35 -20.85
N ALA A 18 -1.08 -4.13 -20.32
CA ALA A 18 -1.23 -3.87 -18.90
C ALA A 18 -2.74 -3.90 -18.58
N TYR A 19 -3.31 -5.10 -18.48
CA TYR A 19 -4.65 -5.25 -17.93
C TYR A 19 -4.82 -6.62 -17.27
N SER A 20 -4.28 -6.75 -16.06
CA SER A 20 -4.98 -7.53 -15.05
C SER A 20 -6.00 -6.59 -14.41
N PRO A 21 -7.28 -6.96 -14.32
CA PRO A 21 -8.23 -6.12 -13.59
C PRO A 21 -7.69 -6.01 -12.16
N PRO A 22 -7.55 -4.80 -11.59
CA PRO A 22 -7.28 -4.67 -10.18
C PRO A 22 -8.41 -5.41 -9.47
N GLY A 23 -8.10 -6.57 -8.87
CA GLY A 23 -9.00 -7.19 -7.93
C GLY A 23 -9.09 -6.20 -6.78
N ALA A 24 -10.14 -5.38 -6.77
CA ALA A 24 -10.36 -4.43 -5.69
C ALA A 24 -10.16 -5.17 -4.37
N LEU A 25 -9.35 -4.60 -3.48
CA LEU A 25 -9.17 -5.14 -2.14
C LEU A 25 -10.55 -5.54 -1.60
N PRO A 26 -10.69 -6.71 -0.95
CA PRO A 26 -11.96 -7.10 -0.36
C PRO A 26 -12.45 -5.96 0.53
N PRO A 27 -13.77 -5.76 0.67
CA PRO A 27 -14.31 -4.71 1.53
C PRO A 27 -13.67 -4.78 2.91
N ALA A 28 -13.48 -3.62 3.54
CA ALA A 28 -12.86 -3.55 4.85
C ALA A 28 -13.66 -4.41 5.84
N ALA A 29 -12.94 -5.17 6.66
CA ALA A 29 -13.56 -5.78 7.83
C ALA A 29 -14.04 -4.68 8.80
N ASP A 30 -14.74 -5.11 9.85
CA ASP A 30 -15.15 -4.26 10.97
C ASP A 30 -13.99 -3.35 11.43
N ALA A 31 -14.30 -2.09 11.69
CA ALA A 31 -13.39 -1.09 12.24
C ALA A 31 -12.66 -1.58 13.50
N ALA A 32 -13.26 -2.51 14.26
CA ALA A 32 -12.62 -3.16 15.41
C ALA A 32 -11.35 -3.97 15.06
N ARG A 33 -11.11 -4.29 13.78
CA ARG A 33 -9.92 -5.01 13.30
C ARG A 33 -8.88 -4.11 12.65
N LEU A 34 -9.16 -2.81 12.55
CA LEU A 34 -8.26 -1.84 11.94
C LEU A 34 -7.34 -1.26 13.00
N SER A 35 -6.05 -1.21 12.66
CA SER A 35 -5.03 -0.57 13.47
C SER A 35 -4.27 0.45 12.63
N LEU A 36 -3.95 1.59 13.23
CA LEU A 36 -3.14 2.64 12.62
C LEU A 36 -1.76 2.51 13.24
N VAL A 37 -0.77 2.23 12.42
CA VAL A 37 0.55 1.82 12.85
C VAL A 37 1.60 2.65 12.13
N VAL A 38 2.64 3.07 12.85
CA VAL A 38 3.88 3.55 12.23
C VAL A 38 4.89 2.40 12.27
N ALA A 39 5.49 2.06 11.14
CA ALA A 39 6.46 0.97 11.06
C ALA A 39 7.48 1.21 9.95
N THR A 40 8.63 0.52 10.02
CA THR A 40 9.74 0.65 9.08
C THR A 40 9.83 -0.59 8.20
N THR A 41 10.02 -0.41 6.90
CA THR A 41 10.27 -1.52 5.96
C THR A 41 11.61 -2.20 6.26
N VAL A 42 11.68 -3.53 6.08
CA VAL A 42 12.86 -4.31 6.48
C VAL A 42 13.93 -4.38 5.39
N SER A 43 13.53 -4.48 4.12
CA SER A 43 14.44 -4.65 2.98
C SER A 43 13.98 -3.91 1.72
N GLU A 44 14.95 -3.59 0.86
CA GLU A 44 14.75 -3.10 -0.52
C GLU A 44 14.31 -4.22 -1.49
N THR A 45 14.40 -5.47 -1.05
CA THR A 45 13.97 -6.64 -1.82
C THR A 45 12.61 -7.17 -1.37
N ASP A 46 12.04 -6.59 -0.31
CA ASP A 46 10.64 -6.76 0.05
C ASP A 46 9.78 -5.80 -0.80
N PRO A 47 8.52 -6.13 -1.10
CA PRO A 47 7.78 -7.30 -0.66
C PRO A 47 7.83 -8.46 -1.67
N HIS A 48 7.63 -9.68 -1.18
CA HIS A 48 7.69 -10.90 -1.99
C HIS A 48 6.34 -11.28 -2.61
N PRO A 49 6.30 -11.86 -3.82
CA PRO A 49 5.07 -12.39 -4.39
C PRO A 49 4.43 -13.43 -3.47
N LEU A 50 3.09 -13.38 -3.31
CA LEU A 50 2.35 -14.36 -2.51
C LEU A 50 2.18 -15.70 -3.23
N CYS A 51 2.49 -15.77 -4.52
CA CYS A 51 2.49 -17.00 -5.28
C CYS A 51 3.50 -16.91 -6.45
N GLU A 52 3.88 -18.07 -6.99
CA GLU A 52 4.86 -18.17 -8.08
C GLU A 52 4.27 -17.91 -9.49
N GLN A 53 2.95 -17.95 -9.63
CA GLN A 53 2.27 -17.76 -10.90
C GLN A 53 2.15 -16.27 -11.24
N ALA A 54 2.49 -15.92 -12.48
CA ALA A 54 2.27 -14.57 -12.99
C ALA A 54 0.78 -14.17 -12.84
N ASN A 55 0.53 -12.98 -12.29
CA ASN A 55 -0.79 -12.37 -12.14
C ASN A 55 -1.78 -13.13 -11.22
N CYS A 56 -1.32 -13.96 -10.27
CA CYS A 56 -2.25 -14.62 -9.35
C CYS A 56 -2.93 -13.67 -8.37
N THR A 57 -2.27 -12.56 -8.02
CA THR A 57 -2.82 -11.50 -7.17
C THR A 57 -2.05 -10.20 -7.39
N SER A 58 -2.67 -9.06 -7.07
CA SER A 58 -2.00 -7.76 -6.96
C SER A 58 -1.22 -7.59 -5.64
N LEU A 59 -1.35 -8.55 -4.72
CA LEU A 59 -0.80 -8.49 -3.37
C LEU A 59 0.56 -9.16 -3.24
N PHE A 60 1.39 -8.56 -2.40
CA PHE A 60 2.71 -9.04 -2.02
C PHE A 60 2.78 -9.17 -0.50
N LEU A 61 3.72 -9.96 0.02
CA LEU A 61 4.00 -10.06 1.45
C LEU A 61 5.16 -9.12 1.81
N GLY A 62 4.85 -8.05 2.54
CA GLY A 62 5.84 -7.12 3.07
C GLY A 62 6.15 -7.40 4.54
N GLN A 63 7.39 -7.11 4.93
CA GLN A 63 7.86 -7.20 6.31
C GLN A 63 8.08 -5.80 6.89
N TYR A 64 7.64 -5.63 8.14
CA TYR A 64 7.72 -4.38 8.87
C TYR A 64 8.31 -4.63 10.25
N ARG A 65 9.09 -3.66 10.73
CA ARG A 65 9.69 -3.65 12.07
C ARG A 65 9.46 -2.31 12.77
N ASP A 66 9.86 -2.25 14.04
CA ASP A 66 9.74 -1.07 14.89
C ASP A 66 8.29 -0.53 14.93
N ALA A 67 7.33 -1.45 14.83
CA ALA A 67 5.93 -1.10 14.71
C ALA A 67 5.39 -0.49 16.01
N ARG A 68 4.75 0.67 15.88
CA ARG A 68 4.06 1.37 16.96
C ARG A 68 2.60 1.60 16.57
N THR A 69 1.69 0.93 17.26
CA THR A 69 0.25 1.18 17.13
C THR A 69 -0.09 2.55 17.74
N LEU A 70 -0.74 3.40 16.95
CA LEU A 70 -1.27 4.70 17.36
C LEU A 70 -2.75 4.64 17.74
N ALA A 71 -3.52 3.78 17.06
CA ALA A 71 -4.93 3.56 17.34
C ALA A 71 -5.36 2.14 16.91
N GLY A 72 -6.39 1.60 17.56
CA GLY A 72 -6.91 0.25 17.29
C GLY A 72 -6.19 -0.86 18.07
N PRO A 73 -6.41 -2.13 17.70
CA PRO A 73 -5.72 -3.28 18.31
C PRO A 73 -4.20 -3.18 18.21
N ALA A 74 -3.50 -3.72 19.22
CA ALA A 74 -2.04 -3.76 19.20
C ALA A 74 -1.53 -4.67 18.09
N VAL A 75 -0.46 -4.24 17.42
CA VAL A 75 0.29 -5.04 16.44
C VAL A 75 1.67 -5.31 17.02
N ASP A 76 2.21 -6.50 16.74
CA ASP A 76 3.54 -6.88 17.17
C ASP A 76 4.60 -5.93 16.58
N PRO A 77 5.68 -5.59 17.32
CA PRO A 77 6.73 -4.68 16.83
C PRO A 77 7.35 -5.13 15.51
N GLU A 78 7.36 -6.43 15.26
CA GLU A 78 7.72 -7.04 13.98
C GLU A 78 6.52 -7.80 13.44
N PHE A 79 6.09 -7.50 12.23
CA PHE A 79 4.95 -8.17 11.61
C PHE A 79 5.08 -8.22 10.09
N SER A 80 4.40 -9.21 9.50
CA SER A 80 4.21 -9.30 8.06
C SER A 80 2.78 -8.91 7.69
N ALA A 81 2.63 -8.22 6.56
CA ALA A 81 1.32 -7.91 6.02
C ALA A 81 1.30 -8.00 4.49
N ARG A 82 0.15 -8.43 3.98
CA ARG A 82 -0.20 -8.37 2.56
C ARG A 82 -0.37 -6.92 2.17
N VAL A 83 0.16 -6.55 1.01
CA VAL A 83 0.22 -5.15 0.59
C VAL A 83 0.09 -5.03 -0.92
N GLU A 84 -0.67 -4.05 -1.40
CA GLU A 84 -0.67 -3.67 -2.82
C GLU A 84 0.57 -2.83 -3.14
N MET A 85 1.21 -3.14 -4.26
CA MET A 85 2.41 -2.43 -4.70
C MET A 85 2.04 -1.06 -5.28
N GLY A 86 2.08 -0.03 -4.43
CA GLY A 86 1.90 1.38 -4.82
C GLY A 86 3.15 2.25 -4.70
N SER A 87 4.15 1.83 -3.92
CA SER A 87 5.37 2.60 -3.63
C SER A 87 6.63 1.84 -4.04
N PRO A 88 7.73 2.54 -4.42
CA PRO A 88 9.01 1.89 -4.67
C PRO A 88 9.62 1.42 -3.34
N TRP A 89 9.74 0.11 -3.16
CA TRP A 89 10.41 -0.50 -2.02
C TRP A 89 11.91 -0.63 -2.30
N ASN A 90 12.60 0.48 -2.53
CA ASN A 90 14.00 0.48 -2.97
C ASN A 90 14.99 0.87 -1.86
N MET A 91 14.49 1.16 -0.65
CA MET A 91 15.29 1.45 0.54
C MET A 91 14.44 1.21 1.80
N PRO A 92 15.04 1.05 2.99
CA PRO A 92 14.30 1.08 4.25
C PRO A 92 13.72 2.47 4.52
N TYR A 93 12.42 2.57 4.81
CA TYR A 93 11.77 3.82 5.20
C TYR A 93 10.58 3.58 6.14
N THR A 94 10.27 4.62 6.92
CA THR A 94 9.16 4.63 7.87
C THR A 94 7.87 5.07 7.19
N LEU A 95 6.80 4.34 7.48
CA LEU A 95 5.47 4.51 6.91
C LEU A 95 4.43 4.65 8.02
N ALA A 96 3.37 5.40 7.75
CA ALA A 96 2.11 5.21 8.43
C ALA A 96 1.26 4.20 7.62
N LEU A 97 0.67 3.25 8.33
CA LEU A 97 -0.06 2.10 7.77
C LEU A 97 -1.43 1.99 8.45
N ILE A 98 -2.48 1.74 7.67
CA ILE A 98 -3.73 1.20 8.19
C ILE A 98 -3.73 -0.30 7.91
N VAL A 99 -3.65 -1.11 8.96
CA VAL A 99 -3.58 -2.56 8.88
C VAL A 99 -4.85 -3.22 9.40
N GLU A 100 -5.38 -4.16 8.65
CA GLU A 100 -6.51 -5.01 9.03
C GLU A 100 -5.98 -6.34 9.59
N ASP A 101 -6.39 -6.68 10.80
CA ASP A 101 -6.20 -8.02 11.35
C ASP A 101 -7.16 -9.02 10.69
N ARG A 102 -6.60 -10.13 10.21
CA ARG A 102 -7.35 -11.16 9.48
C ARG A 102 -7.13 -12.52 10.14
N PRO A 103 -8.05 -12.97 11.00
CA PRO A 103 -7.88 -14.23 11.72
C PRO A 103 -7.54 -15.39 10.80
N GLY A 104 -6.44 -16.09 11.09
CA GLY A 104 -5.94 -17.23 10.32
C GLY A 104 -5.24 -16.87 9.00
N GLN A 105 -4.96 -15.59 8.74
CA GLN A 105 -4.23 -15.11 7.57
C GLN A 105 -3.26 -14.00 7.97
N GLU A 106 -2.31 -13.68 7.09
CA GLU A 106 -1.50 -12.48 7.30
C GLU A 106 -2.39 -11.23 7.25
N ARG A 107 -1.97 -10.23 8.04
CA ARG A 107 -2.59 -8.90 8.10
C ARG A 107 -2.63 -8.28 6.71
N LEU A 108 -3.54 -7.35 6.47
CA LEU A 108 -3.66 -6.65 5.19
C LEU A 108 -3.45 -5.15 5.38
N VAL A 109 -2.51 -4.57 4.66
CA VAL A 109 -2.37 -3.12 4.55
C VAL A 109 -3.51 -2.59 3.68
N ARG A 110 -4.41 -1.82 4.29
CA ARG A 110 -5.56 -1.19 3.65
C ARG A 110 -5.21 0.14 3.01
N ALA A 111 -4.27 0.86 3.62
CA ALA A 111 -3.70 2.11 3.13
C ALA A 111 -2.30 2.28 3.71
N MET A 112 -1.43 2.95 2.97
CA MET A 112 -0.09 3.32 3.44
C MET A 112 0.27 4.70 2.93
N THR A 113 1.05 5.45 3.70
CA THR A 113 1.56 6.77 3.28
C THR A 113 2.89 7.05 3.96
N GLY A 114 3.80 7.70 3.23
CA GLY A 114 5.13 8.04 3.71
C GLY A 114 5.15 9.38 4.44
N PHE A 115 6.12 9.55 5.33
CA PHE A 115 6.33 10.81 6.03
C PHE A 115 6.97 11.85 5.10
N ASN A 116 6.36 13.03 5.03
CA ASN A 116 6.93 14.16 4.34
C ASN A 116 8.10 14.74 5.15
N GLY A 117 9.31 14.70 4.59
CA GLY A 117 10.52 15.15 5.29
C GLY A 117 10.56 16.64 5.67
N ARG A 118 9.65 17.48 5.18
CA ARG A 118 9.53 18.89 5.60
C ARG A 118 8.56 19.09 6.74
N THR A 119 7.42 18.39 6.72
CA THR A 119 6.35 18.58 7.71
C THR A 119 6.37 17.54 8.83
N GLY A 120 7.08 16.42 8.65
CA GLY A 120 7.06 15.30 9.58
C GLY A 120 5.70 14.59 9.63
N GLN A 121 4.89 14.74 8.57
CA GLN A 121 3.52 14.21 8.53
C GLN A 121 3.35 13.16 7.44
N ALA A 122 2.61 12.11 7.77
CA ALA A 122 2.12 11.10 6.85
C ALA A 122 0.60 11.22 6.80
N CYS A 123 0.03 11.52 5.63
CA CYS A 123 -1.40 11.81 5.49
C CYS A 123 -2.07 10.83 4.55
N PHE A 124 -3.21 10.29 4.97
CA PHE A 124 -4.11 9.47 4.18
C PHE A 124 -5.25 10.34 3.67
N ASP A 125 -5.47 10.32 2.37
CA ASP A 125 -6.55 11.06 1.77
C ASP A 125 -7.92 10.40 2.04
N ARG A 126 -8.98 11.13 1.72
CA ARG A 126 -10.35 10.65 1.90
C ARG A 126 -10.64 9.40 1.05
N ARG A 127 -10.05 9.27 -0.13
CA ARG A 127 -10.31 8.15 -1.05
C ARG A 127 -9.72 6.85 -0.53
N GLU A 128 -8.57 6.94 0.14
CA GLU A 128 -7.90 5.81 0.78
C GLU A 128 -8.64 5.31 2.03
N THR A 129 -9.33 6.20 2.74
CA THR A 129 -9.92 5.91 4.06
C THR A 129 -11.44 5.80 4.06
N ALA A 130 -12.15 6.37 3.09
CA ALA A 130 -13.62 6.43 3.08
C ALA A 130 -14.29 5.05 3.15
N ALA A 131 -13.72 4.04 2.48
CA ALA A 131 -14.26 2.69 2.48
C ALA A 131 -14.07 1.94 3.81
N LEU A 132 -13.23 2.47 4.70
CA LEU A 132 -12.92 1.84 5.98
C LEU A 132 -13.95 2.16 7.07
N ASN A 133 -14.75 3.22 6.89
CA ASN A 133 -15.72 3.71 7.88
C ASN A 133 -15.15 3.77 9.31
N TRP A 134 -13.90 4.21 9.42
CA TRP A 134 -13.14 4.20 10.66
C TRP A 134 -12.44 5.54 10.87
N THR A 135 -12.62 6.10 12.07
CA THR A 135 -12.06 7.39 12.47
C THR A 135 -11.19 7.19 13.70
N PRO A 136 -9.90 6.88 13.56
CA PRO A 136 -9.01 6.71 14.70
C PRO A 136 -8.77 8.04 15.41
N GLU A 137 -8.65 7.98 16.73
CA GLU A 137 -8.33 9.12 17.59
C GLU A 137 -7.14 8.76 18.48
N GLY A 138 -6.31 9.76 18.80
CA GLY A 138 -5.12 9.56 19.62
C GLY A 138 -4.10 10.70 19.49
N PRO A 139 -3.06 10.69 20.33
CA PRO A 139 -1.97 11.67 20.24
C PRO A 139 -1.28 11.61 18.87
N GLY A 140 -0.92 12.78 18.32
CA GLY A 140 -0.25 12.86 17.01
C GLY A 140 -1.16 12.60 15.81
N LEU A 141 -2.46 12.35 16.03
CA LEU A 141 -3.45 12.19 14.97
C LEU A 141 -4.23 13.50 14.77
N SER A 142 -4.44 13.86 13.51
CA SER A 142 -5.24 15.02 13.15
C SER A 142 -6.16 14.71 11.97
N HIS A 143 -7.34 15.33 11.96
CA HIS A 143 -8.35 15.17 10.92
C HIS A 143 -8.69 16.53 10.34
N ALA A 144 -8.46 16.72 9.04
CA ALA A 144 -8.80 17.97 8.35
C ALA A 144 -9.35 17.68 6.96
N ASN A 145 -10.54 18.19 6.64
CA ASN A 145 -11.18 18.03 5.33
C ASN A 145 -11.28 16.57 4.84
N GLY A 146 -11.46 15.61 5.77
CA GLY A 146 -11.51 14.18 5.47
C GLY A 146 -10.14 13.54 5.20
N THR A 147 -9.05 14.24 5.51
CA THR A 147 -7.68 13.70 5.51
C THR A 147 -7.31 13.35 6.94
N LEU A 148 -6.77 12.14 7.15
CA LEU A 148 -6.17 11.70 8.41
C LEU A 148 -4.67 11.89 8.31
N CYS A 149 -4.06 12.66 9.20
CA CYS A 149 -2.61 12.84 9.26
C CYS A 149 -2.03 12.34 10.58
N VAL A 150 -0.91 11.64 10.46
CA VAL A 150 -0.05 11.17 11.55
C VAL A 150 1.18 12.07 11.62
N THR A 151 1.54 12.51 12.82
CA THR A 151 2.82 13.18 13.12
C THR A 151 3.64 12.26 14.03
N GLU A 152 4.95 12.15 13.76
CA GLU A 152 5.87 11.33 14.59
C GLU A 152 5.89 11.72 16.07
#